data_AF-A0A532U2W6-F1
#
_entry.id   AF-A0A532U2W6-F1
#
_cell.length_a   1.000
_cell.length_b   1.000
_cell.length_c   1.000
_cell.angle_alpha   90.00
_cell.angle_beta   90.00
_cell.angle_gamma   90.00
#
_symmetry.space_group_name_H-M   'P 1'
#
loop_
_entity.id
_entity.type
_entity.pdbx_description
1 polymer ?
#
loop_
_entity_poly.entity_id
_entity_poly.type
_entity_poly.pdbx_seq_one_letter_code
_entity_poly.pdbx_strand_id
1 'polypeptide(L)'
;MRPALKATEEEYGRLRYEIITLPAPPTLLASVVTLLIATVPESLWGTLSSYEALVAASPISGALVYCIYLITWCMFGALIYHTIRQMRLINRIYTRQTRINLFRMGPLYAFSGLTALMAVGLTVPPYGFMAINQEILYDLRSVGVVFLVTVLAVATFAWPLLGIHRLLVEEKERLLDENSQLLEAQVVELHQRLSSGNLEGMEKLNLAIASLEIEQNALSRIPTWPWQPETVRLLVTALVLPLVLWGAQFVLQFFTGG
;
A
#
# COMPACT_ATOMS: atom_id res chain seq x y z
N MET A 1 10.40 0.00 -16.38
CA MET A 1 9.91 1.37 -16.11
C MET A 1 10.04 2.31 -17.31
N ARG A 2 11.13 2.27 -18.10
CA ARG A 2 11.31 3.12 -19.30
C ARG A 2 10.17 3.15 -20.34
N PRO A 3 9.40 2.06 -20.61
CA PRO A 3 8.37 2.09 -21.67
C PRO A 3 7.08 2.87 -21.35
N ALA A 4 6.87 3.30 -20.10
CA ALA A 4 5.56 3.81 -19.65
C ALA A 4 5.55 5.31 -19.26
N LEU A 5 6.72 5.92 -19.13
CA LEU A 5 6.88 7.31 -18.69
C LEU A 5 6.84 8.27 -19.88
N LYS A 6 5.95 9.26 -19.85
CA LYS A 6 6.03 10.44 -20.75
C LYS A 6 7.07 11.46 -20.25
N ALA A 7 8.25 11.01 -19.87
CA ALA A 7 9.26 11.88 -19.28
C ALA A 7 10.44 12.09 -20.24
N THR A 8 10.98 13.29 -20.30
CA THR A 8 12.26 13.55 -20.99
C THR A 8 13.41 12.87 -20.26
N GLU A 9 14.56 12.66 -20.92
CA GLU A 9 15.77 12.10 -20.28
C GLU A 9 16.18 12.88 -19.03
N GLU A 10 16.01 14.20 -19.04
CA GLU A 10 16.31 15.08 -17.91
C GLU A 10 15.34 14.87 -16.73
N GLU A 11 14.04 14.74 -17.01
CA GLU A 11 13.02 14.41 -16.00
C GLU A 11 13.24 13.02 -15.40
N TYR A 12 13.66 12.05 -16.22
CA TYR A 12 14.01 10.71 -15.74
C TYR A 12 15.22 10.74 -14.81
N GLY A 13 16.27 11.49 -15.16
CA GLY A 13 17.46 11.69 -14.31
C GLY A 13 17.11 12.28 -12.95
N ARG A 14 16.24 13.30 -12.93
CA ARG A 14 15.75 13.92 -11.70
C ARG A 14 14.91 12.94 -10.86
N LEU A 15 13.97 12.20 -11.47
CA LEU A 15 13.16 11.22 -10.75
C LEU A 15 14.02 10.11 -10.14
N ARG A 16 15.03 9.62 -10.88
CA ARG A 16 15.97 8.63 -10.37
C ARG A 16 16.77 9.17 -9.18
N TYR A 17 17.22 10.42 -9.24
CA TYR A 17 17.90 11.08 -8.13
C TYR A 17 16.98 11.21 -6.90
N GLU A 18 15.73 11.67 -7.09
CA GLU A 18 14.76 11.81 -6.00
C GLU A 18 14.40 10.46 -5.35
N ILE A 19 14.43 9.35 -6.10
CA ILE A 19 14.19 7.99 -5.57
C ILE A 19 15.35 7.52 -4.68
N ILE A 20 16.60 7.83 -5.05
CA ILE A 20 17.80 7.30 -4.38
C ILE A 20 18.23 8.19 -3.20
N THR A 21 17.84 9.47 -3.21
CA THR A 21 18.26 10.44 -2.18
C THR A 21 17.18 10.74 -1.15
N LEU A 22 17.52 10.57 0.12
CA LEU A 22 16.68 10.97 1.25
C LEU A 22 17.05 12.40 1.70
N PRO A 23 16.09 13.33 1.79
CA PRO A 23 16.36 14.65 2.35
C PRO A 23 16.68 14.51 3.85
N ALA A 24 17.82 15.07 4.26
CA ALA A 24 18.32 14.92 5.63
C ALA A 24 17.40 15.54 6.71
N PRO A 25 16.89 16.79 6.57
CA PRO A 25 16.11 17.43 7.64
C PRO A 25 14.83 16.66 8.04
N PRO A 26 13.96 16.22 7.13
CA PRO A 26 12.75 15.50 7.51
C PRO A 26 13.03 14.06 7.97
N THR A 27 14.11 13.44 7.49
CA THR A 27 14.54 12.12 7.98
C THR A 27 14.98 12.23 9.44
N LEU A 28 15.79 13.23 9.76
CA LEU A 28 16.20 13.52 11.14
C LEU A 28 15.02 13.84 12.05
N LEU A 29 14.08 14.67 11.58
CA LEU A 29 12.88 14.98 12.35
C LEU A 29 12.04 13.74 12.64
N ALA A 30 11.87 12.85 11.66
CA ALA A 30 11.16 11.59 11.87
C ALA A 30 11.87 10.68 12.89
N SER A 31 13.20 10.56 12.80
CA SER A 31 14.00 9.81 13.77
C SER A 31 13.92 10.41 15.18
N VAL A 32 13.96 11.74 15.31
CA VAL A 32 13.81 12.42 16.61
C VAL A 32 12.42 12.21 17.17
N VAL A 33 11.36 12.30 16.36
CA VAL A 33 9.98 12.08 16.81
C VAL A 33 9.80 10.66 17.33
N THR A 34 10.24 9.64 16.59
CA THR A 34 10.12 8.24 17.07
C THR A 34 10.96 7.99 18.32
N LEU A 35 12.14 8.59 18.41
CA LEU A 35 12.98 8.53 19.60
C LEU A 35 12.28 9.14 20.83
N LEU A 36 11.66 10.31 20.67
CA LEU A 36 10.92 10.98 21.75
C LEU A 36 9.68 10.19 22.16
N ILE A 37 8.95 9.62 21.21
CA ILE A 37 7.80 8.74 21.49
C ILE A 37 8.21 7.54 22.34
N ALA A 38 9.41 7.00 22.10
CA ALA A 38 9.93 5.86 22.86
C ALA A 38 10.45 6.25 24.25
N THR A 39 11.27 7.31 24.32
CA THR A 39 12.05 7.66 25.53
C THR A 39 11.34 8.56 26.53
N VAL A 40 10.48 9.49 26.08
CA VAL A 40 9.77 10.42 26.98
C VAL A 40 8.87 9.65 27.96
N PRO A 41 8.04 8.69 27.50
CA PRO A 41 7.25 7.86 28.39
C PRO A 41 8.06 7.09 29.44
N GLU A 42 9.22 6.56 29.07
CA GLU A 42 10.09 5.83 30.02
C GLU A 42 10.61 6.73 31.13
N SER A 43 11.04 7.95 30.78
CA SER A 43 11.54 8.92 31.75
C SER A 43 10.47 9.42 32.73
N LEU A 44 9.20 9.44 32.31
CA LEU A 44 8.07 9.92 33.13
C LEU A 44 7.47 8.84 34.01
N TRP A 45 7.48 7.58 33.56
CA TRP A 45 6.72 6.49 34.19
C TRP A 45 7.60 5.33 34.69
N GLY A 46 8.92 5.39 34.52
CA GLY A 46 9.85 4.47 35.18
C GLY A 46 9.77 3.01 34.69
N THR A 47 9.44 2.80 33.43
CA THR A 47 9.21 1.47 32.83
C THR A 47 10.45 0.91 32.15
N LEU A 48 11.52 0.64 32.92
CA LEU A 48 12.68 -0.13 32.44
C LEU A 48 12.62 -1.61 32.86
N SER A 49 11.49 -2.05 33.42
CA SER A 49 11.32 -3.35 34.10
C SER A 49 11.67 -4.57 33.26
N SER A 50 11.47 -4.54 31.93
CA SER A 50 11.70 -5.70 31.05
C SER A 50 13.18 -5.94 30.69
N TYR A 51 14.06 -4.95 30.88
CA TYR A 51 15.49 -5.05 30.56
C TYR A 51 16.39 -5.09 31.79
N GLU A 52 15.81 -5.00 33.00
CA GLU A 52 16.56 -4.90 34.26
C GLU A 52 17.54 -6.05 34.44
N ALA A 53 17.19 -7.27 34.02
CA ALA A 53 18.08 -8.43 34.12
C ALA A 53 19.36 -8.30 33.25
N LEU A 54 19.26 -7.72 32.05
CA LEU A 54 20.41 -7.48 31.15
C LEU A 54 21.21 -6.22 31.56
N VAL A 55 20.52 -5.21 32.06
CA VAL A 55 21.11 -3.94 32.52
C VAL A 55 21.85 -4.15 33.87
N ALA A 56 21.33 -5.01 34.74
CA ALA A 56 21.90 -5.30 36.06
C ALA A 56 23.17 -6.16 36.02
N ALA A 57 23.48 -6.83 34.91
CA ALA A 57 24.66 -7.68 34.80
C ALA A 57 25.99 -6.90 34.80
N SER A 58 26.01 -5.67 34.25
CA SER A 58 27.17 -4.78 34.24
C SER A 58 26.80 -3.38 33.73
N PRO A 59 27.40 -2.29 34.25
CA PRO A 59 27.19 -0.93 33.72
C PRO A 59 27.47 -0.80 32.23
N ILE A 60 28.43 -1.57 31.70
CA ILE A 60 28.78 -1.59 30.27
C ILE A 60 27.68 -2.26 29.45
N SER A 61 27.12 -3.37 29.96
CA SER A 61 25.98 -4.07 29.34
C SER A 61 24.76 -3.14 29.23
N GLY A 62 24.43 -2.45 30.33
CA GLY A 62 23.32 -1.49 30.35
C GLY A 62 23.49 -0.35 29.34
N ALA A 63 24.69 0.25 29.28
CA ALA A 63 24.98 1.30 28.30
C ALA A 63 24.87 0.79 26.85
N LEU A 64 25.36 -0.42 26.57
CA LEU A 64 25.26 -1.03 25.23
C LEU A 64 23.81 -1.30 24.83
N VAL A 65 23.01 -1.90 25.71
CA VAL A 65 21.58 -2.17 25.46
C VAL A 65 20.83 -0.86 25.20
N TYR A 66 21.09 0.17 26.01
CA TYR A 66 20.45 1.47 25.83
C TYR A 66 20.86 2.14 24.51
N CYS A 67 22.13 2.07 24.11
CA CYS A 67 22.58 2.55 22.80
C CYS A 67 21.89 1.82 21.64
N ILE A 68 21.78 0.49 21.71
CA ILE A 68 21.07 -0.32 20.68
C ILE A 68 19.59 0.07 20.62
N TYR A 69 18.96 0.30 21.77
CA TYR A 69 17.59 0.77 21.86
C TYR A 69 17.39 2.12 21.15
N LEU A 70 18.21 3.13 21.46
CA LEU A 70 18.13 4.45 20.82
C LEU A 70 18.38 4.38 19.30
N ILE A 71 19.36 3.59 18.86
CA ILE A 71 19.65 3.38 17.43
C ILE A 71 18.45 2.75 16.74
N THR A 72 17.84 1.73 17.35
CA THR A 72 16.67 1.03 16.82
C THR A 72 15.52 2.01 16.56
N TRP A 73 15.19 2.85 17.54
CA TRP A 73 14.12 3.83 17.42
C TRP A 73 14.40 4.95 16.42
N CYS A 74 15.66 5.40 16.32
CA CYS A 74 16.09 6.33 15.29
C CYS A 74 15.95 5.74 13.88
N MET A 75 16.38 4.48 13.70
CA MET A 75 16.25 3.76 12.43
C MET A 75 14.79 3.56 12.05
N PHE A 76 13.92 3.29 13.01
CA PHE A 76 12.49 3.10 12.76
C PHE A 76 11.82 4.36 12.21
N GLY A 77 12.11 5.54 12.76
CA GLY A 77 11.61 6.81 12.24
C GLY A 77 12.09 7.10 10.83
N ALA A 78 13.38 6.84 10.54
CA ALA A 78 13.93 6.98 9.20
C ALA A 78 13.25 6.02 8.20
N LEU A 79 13.00 4.77 8.60
CA LEU A 79 12.32 3.76 7.79
C LEU A 79 10.88 4.15 7.48
N ILE A 80 10.14 4.65 8.48
CA ILE A 80 8.77 5.16 8.31
C ILE A 80 8.76 6.31 7.31
N TYR A 81 9.64 7.30 7.51
CA TYR A 81 9.70 8.45 6.61
C TYR A 81 10.07 8.04 5.18
N HIS A 82 11.09 7.18 5.03
CA HIS A 82 11.50 6.65 3.73
C HIS A 82 10.33 5.96 3.01
N THR A 83 9.61 5.09 3.72
CA THR A 83 8.45 4.37 3.20
C THR A 83 7.35 5.32 2.72
N ILE A 84 6.95 6.29 3.55
CA ILE A 84 5.92 7.28 3.20
C ILE A 84 6.36 8.11 2.00
N ARG A 85 7.61 8.59 1.98
CA ARG A 85 8.14 9.42 0.89
C ARG A 85 8.21 8.63 -0.41
N GLN A 86 8.75 7.43 -0.37
CA GLN A 86 8.87 6.56 -1.55
C GLN A 86 7.49 6.27 -2.14
N MET A 87 6.49 6.03 -1.30
CA MET A 87 5.11 5.83 -1.74
C MET A 87 4.48 7.08 -2.35
N ARG A 88 4.68 8.26 -1.77
CA ARG A 88 4.19 9.52 -2.35
C ARG A 88 4.83 9.81 -3.71
N LEU A 89 6.13 9.53 -3.85
CA LEU A 89 6.87 9.75 -5.09
C LEU A 89 6.38 8.81 -6.19
N ILE A 90 6.27 7.51 -5.90
CA ILE A 90 5.77 6.54 -6.88
C ILE A 90 4.32 6.86 -7.27
N ASN A 91 3.46 7.17 -6.29
CA ASN A 91 2.09 7.58 -6.57
C ASN A 91 2.04 8.82 -7.47
N ARG A 92 2.90 9.82 -7.24
CA ARG A 92 3.01 11.01 -8.08
C ARG A 92 3.43 10.68 -9.51
N ILE A 93 4.40 9.78 -9.71
CA ILE A 93 4.83 9.34 -11.05
C ILE A 93 3.67 8.70 -11.80
N TYR A 94 2.98 7.75 -11.16
CA TYR A 94 1.91 7.00 -11.81
C TYR A 94 0.69 7.87 -12.12
N THR A 95 0.28 8.71 -11.18
CA THR A 95 -0.89 9.58 -11.32
C THR A 95 -0.70 10.71 -12.32
N ARG A 96 0.54 11.21 -12.52
CA ARG A 96 0.79 12.39 -13.37
C ARG A 96 1.51 12.13 -14.68
N GLN A 97 2.32 11.08 -14.78
CA GLN A 97 3.24 10.90 -15.91
C GLN A 97 3.01 9.62 -16.73
N THR A 98 2.03 8.80 -16.35
CA THR A 98 1.80 7.49 -16.96
C THR A 98 0.49 7.50 -17.74
N ARG A 99 0.46 6.96 -18.97
CA ARG A 99 -0.81 6.67 -19.66
C ARG A 99 -1.41 5.43 -19.01
N ILE A 100 -2.57 5.60 -18.40
CA ILE A 100 -3.35 4.47 -17.89
C ILE A 100 -3.92 3.73 -19.09
N ASN A 101 -3.79 2.41 -19.07
CA ASN A 101 -4.37 1.53 -20.08
C ASN A 101 -5.06 0.39 -19.34
N LEU A 102 -6.39 0.39 -19.36
CA LEU A 102 -7.21 -0.63 -18.67
C LEU A 102 -6.94 -2.06 -19.18
N PHE A 103 -6.49 -2.19 -20.43
CA PHE A 103 -6.15 -3.49 -21.04
C PHE A 103 -4.74 -3.97 -20.66
N ARG A 104 -3.95 -3.16 -19.95
CA ARG A 104 -2.57 -3.49 -19.53
C ARG A 104 -2.33 -3.14 -18.06
N MET A 105 -2.95 -3.90 -17.16
CA MET A 105 -2.85 -3.67 -15.71
C MET A 105 -1.54 -4.16 -15.06
N GLY A 106 -0.74 -4.99 -15.75
CA GLY A 106 0.49 -5.60 -15.18
C GLY A 106 1.42 -4.62 -14.45
N PRO A 107 1.75 -3.44 -15.04
CA PRO A 107 2.58 -2.43 -14.38
C PRO A 107 1.95 -1.85 -13.10
N LEU A 108 0.62 -1.78 -13.02
CA LEU A 108 -0.11 -1.27 -11.85
C LEU A 108 -0.07 -2.28 -10.70
N TYR A 109 -0.14 -3.59 -11.01
CA TYR A 109 -0.06 -4.63 -9.98
C TYR A 109 1.30 -4.73 -9.29
N ALA A 110 2.40 -4.39 -9.97
CA ALA A 110 3.73 -4.34 -9.36
C ALA A 110 3.78 -3.41 -8.13
N PHE A 111 2.94 -2.37 -8.14
CA PHE A 111 2.85 -1.43 -7.05
C PHE A 111 2.10 -1.98 -5.83
N SER A 112 1.05 -2.78 -6.04
CA SER A 112 0.39 -3.52 -4.96
C SER A 112 1.33 -4.50 -4.26
N GLY A 113 2.20 -5.18 -5.02
CA GLY A 113 3.23 -6.05 -4.45
C GLY A 113 4.25 -5.29 -3.62
N LEU A 114 4.75 -4.15 -4.13
CA LEU A 114 5.72 -3.33 -3.40
C LEU A 114 5.14 -2.71 -2.12
N THR A 115 3.93 -2.16 -2.19
CA THR A 115 3.22 -1.60 -1.03
C THR A 115 2.88 -2.67 0.01
N ALA A 116 2.48 -3.86 -0.42
CA ALA A 116 2.26 -4.99 0.48
C ALA A 116 3.57 -5.40 1.16
N LEU A 117 4.68 -5.49 0.42
CA LEU A 117 5.98 -5.82 1.00
C LEU A 117 6.42 -4.79 2.03
N MET A 118 6.19 -3.49 1.79
CA MET A 118 6.48 -2.44 2.77
C MET A 118 5.61 -2.55 4.00
N ALA A 119 4.30 -2.79 3.84
CA ALA A 119 3.40 -2.99 4.96
C ALA A 119 3.82 -4.20 5.81
N VAL A 120 4.12 -5.33 5.17
CA VAL A 120 4.64 -6.55 5.84
C VAL A 120 5.98 -6.27 6.53
N GLY A 121 6.90 -5.58 5.86
CA GLY A 121 8.20 -5.22 6.43
C GLY A 121 8.10 -4.31 7.65
N LEU A 122 7.04 -3.49 7.72
CA LEU A 122 6.76 -2.63 8.87
C LEU A 122 6.12 -3.40 10.04
N THR A 123 5.33 -4.45 9.76
CA THR A 123 4.59 -5.19 10.79
C THR A 123 5.33 -6.41 11.33
N VAL A 124 6.10 -7.12 10.52
CA VAL A 124 6.76 -8.37 10.95
C VAL A 124 7.73 -8.16 12.12
N PRO A 125 8.64 -7.15 12.11
CA PRO A 125 9.55 -6.94 13.23
C PRO A 125 8.87 -6.69 14.58
N PRO A 126 7.89 -5.77 14.73
CA PRO A 126 7.23 -5.54 16.01
C PRO A 126 6.40 -6.75 16.47
N TYR A 127 5.72 -7.46 15.56
CA TYR A 127 5.00 -8.68 15.92
C TYR A 127 5.94 -9.81 16.36
N GLY A 128 7.07 -9.98 15.65
CA GLY A 128 8.09 -10.96 16.03
C GLY A 128 8.71 -10.65 17.40
N PHE A 129 8.95 -9.38 17.68
CA PHE A 129 9.45 -8.94 18.98
C PHE A 129 8.46 -9.23 20.12
N MET A 130 7.17 -8.95 19.92
CA MET A 130 6.11 -9.31 20.87
C MET A 130 5.97 -10.82 21.07
N ALA A 131 6.10 -11.62 20.01
CA ALA A 131 5.97 -13.07 20.10
C ALA A 131 7.07 -13.71 20.99
N ILE A 132 8.27 -13.14 20.96
CA ILE A 132 9.40 -13.57 21.79
C ILE A 132 9.26 -13.06 23.23
N ASN A 133 8.78 -11.83 23.41
CA ASN A 133 8.69 -11.17 24.71
C ASN A 133 7.23 -11.03 25.14
N GLN A 134 6.66 -12.12 25.66
CA GLN A 134 5.23 -12.21 25.94
C GLN A 134 4.73 -11.25 27.02
N GLU A 135 5.63 -10.77 27.89
CA GLU A 135 5.32 -9.73 28.89
C GLU A 135 4.82 -8.43 28.24
N ILE A 136 5.28 -8.14 27.02
CA ILE A 136 4.91 -6.96 26.24
C ILE A 136 3.43 -6.96 25.84
N LEU A 137 2.80 -8.14 25.77
CA LEU A 137 1.38 -8.29 25.44
C LEU A 137 0.46 -7.70 26.51
N TYR A 138 0.94 -7.63 27.76
CA TYR A 138 0.20 -7.09 28.90
C TYR A 138 0.50 -5.60 29.14
N ASP A 139 1.52 -5.05 28.49
CA ASP A 139 1.83 -3.63 28.54
C ASP A 139 1.00 -2.86 27.49
N LEU A 140 0.01 -2.10 27.98
CA LEU A 140 -0.88 -1.28 27.16
C LEU A 140 -0.12 -0.33 26.24
N ARG A 141 1.05 0.18 26.67
CA ARG A 141 1.88 1.08 25.85
C ARG A 141 2.43 0.35 24.63
N SER A 142 3.06 -0.79 24.85
CA SER A 142 3.65 -1.57 23.78
C SER A 142 2.60 -2.07 22.79
N VAL A 143 1.43 -2.50 23.29
CA VAL A 143 0.26 -2.82 22.44
C VAL A 143 -0.16 -1.59 21.62
N GLY A 144 -0.21 -0.41 22.23
CA GLY A 144 -0.53 0.84 21.54
C GLY A 144 0.46 1.19 20.42
N VAL A 145 1.76 0.97 20.62
CA VAL A 145 2.78 1.16 19.58
C VAL A 145 2.56 0.19 18.42
N VAL A 146 2.39 -1.11 18.69
CA VAL A 146 2.18 -2.12 17.64
C VAL A 146 0.88 -1.84 16.88
N PHE A 147 -0.17 -1.38 17.56
CA PHE A 147 -1.40 -0.93 16.93
C PHE A 147 -1.15 0.26 15.99
N LEU A 148 -0.44 1.29 16.45
CA LEU A 148 -0.12 2.47 15.63
C LEU A 148 0.71 2.10 14.39
N VAL A 149 1.71 1.23 14.57
CA VAL A 149 2.53 0.72 13.46
C VAL A 149 1.69 -0.10 12.48
N THR A 150 0.74 -0.88 12.98
CA THR A 150 -0.20 -1.64 12.15
C THR A 150 -1.11 -0.72 11.34
N VAL A 151 -1.66 0.32 11.96
CA VAL A 151 -2.44 1.36 11.25
C VAL A 151 -1.60 2.03 10.17
N LEU A 152 -0.34 2.35 10.48
CA LEU A 152 0.59 2.95 9.52
C LEU A 152 0.93 2.00 8.36
N ALA A 153 1.06 0.71 8.62
CA ALA A 153 1.28 -0.31 7.59
C ALA A 153 0.07 -0.41 6.65
N VAL A 154 -1.14 -0.47 7.21
CA VAL A 154 -2.39 -0.46 6.43
C VAL A 154 -2.51 0.82 5.61
N ALA A 155 -2.21 1.98 6.19
CA ALA A 155 -2.23 3.26 5.49
C ALA A 155 -1.20 3.30 4.34
N THR A 156 0.01 2.76 4.56
CA THR A 156 1.06 2.65 3.54
C THR A 156 0.62 1.79 2.37
N PHE A 157 -0.15 0.73 2.63
CA PHE A 157 -0.74 -0.12 1.59
C PHE A 157 -1.91 0.55 0.87
N ALA A 158 -2.91 1.01 1.61
CA ALA A 158 -4.19 1.44 1.05
C ALA A 158 -4.11 2.81 0.37
N TRP A 159 -3.38 3.77 0.94
CA TRP A 159 -3.37 5.16 0.47
C TRP A 159 -3.04 5.32 -1.02
N PRO A 160 -1.94 4.73 -1.54
CA PRO A 160 -1.62 4.94 -2.93
C PRO A 160 -2.48 4.08 -3.88
N LEU A 161 -3.03 2.95 -3.42
CA LEU A 161 -3.97 2.13 -4.19
C LEU A 161 -5.31 2.86 -4.40
N LEU A 162 -5.76 3.64 -3.42
CA LEU A 162 -6.95 4.51 -3.57
C LEU A 162 -6.75 5.58 -4.65
N GLY A 163 -5.56 6.15 -4.76
CA GLY A 163 -5.23 7.12 -5.80
C GLY A 163 -5.32 6.51 -7.20
N ILE A 164 -4.72 5.34 -7.39
CA ILE A 164 -4.76 4.61 -8.67
C ILE A 164 -6.18 4.12 -8.97
N HIS A 165 -6.92 3.65 -7.97
CA HIS A 165 -8.31 3.21 -8.12
C HIS A 165 -9.19 4.31 -8.72
N ARG A 166 -9.09 5.54 -8.20
CA ARG A 166 -9.85 6.69 -8.74
C ARG A 166 -9.53 6.94 -10.20
N LEU A 167 -8.25 6.91 -10.57
CA LEU A 167 -7.85 7.10 -11.96
C LEU A 167 -8.32 5.97 -12.88
N LEU A 168 -8.38 4.73 -12.38
CA LEU A 168 -8.93 3.60 -13.13
C LEU A 168 -10.44 3.70 -13.31
N VAL A 169 -11.15 4.22 -12.30
CA VAL A 169 -12.59 4.51 -12.39
C VAL A 169 -12.84 5.59 -13.45
N GLU A 170 -12.14 6.73 -13.36
CA GLU A 170 -12.27 7.83 -14.32
C GLU A 170 -11.99 7.38 -15.76
N GLU A 171 -10.94 6.60 -15.99
CA GLU A 171 -10.61 6.10 -17.33
C GLU A 171 -11.61 5.07 -17.84
N LYS A 172 -12.19 4.25 -16.95
CA LYS A 172 -13.24 3.29 -17.28
C LYS A 172 -14.53 3.98 -17.67
N GLU A 173 -14.93 4.99 -16.91
CA GLU A 173 -16.09 5.83 -17.20
C GLU A 173 -15.91 6.53 -18.56
N ARG A 174 -14.75 7.17 -18.79
CA ARG A 174 -14.43 7.80 -20.09
C ARG A 174 -14.62 6.84 -21.28
N LEU A 175 -14.08 5.63 -21.18
CA LEU A 175 -14.15 4.64 -22.26
C LEU A 175 -15.56 4.07 -22.46
N LEU A 176 -16.33 3.90 -21.37
CA LEU A 176 -17.72 3.47 -21.45
C LEU A 176 -18.61 4.55 -22.08
N ASP A 177 -18.37 5.81 -21.75
CA ASP A 177 -19.09 6.94 -22.33
C ASP A 177 -18.80 7.09 -23.83
N GLU A 178 -17.52 7.03 -24.22
CA GLU A 178 -17.09 7.05 -25.63
C GLU A 178 -17.73 5.91 -26.43
N ASN A 179 -17.71 4.68 -25.90
CA ASN A 179 -18.34 3.54 -26.55
C ASN A 179 -19.87 3.70 -26.64
N SER A 180 -20.52 4.23 -25.61
CA SER A 180 -21.98 4.46 -25.59
C SER A 180 -22.40 5.51 -26.62
N GLN A 181 -21.62 6.58 -26.79
CA GLN A 181 -21.86 7.59 -27.83
C GLN A 181 -21.73 7.01 -29.24
N LEU A 182 -20.74 6.15 -29.47
CA LEU A 182 -20.58 5.46 -30.76
C LEU A 182 -21.74 4.49 -31.02
N LEU A 183 -22.17 3.75 -30.00
CA LEU A 183 -23.31 2.83 -30.09
C LEU A 183 -24.60 3.58 -30.45
N GLU A 184 -24.87 4.70 -29.77
CA GLU A 184 -26.02 5.55 -30.07
C GLU A 184 -25.98 6.06 -31.52
N ALA A 185 -24.83 6.56 -31.99
CA ALA A 185 -24.68 7.02 -33.36
C ALA A 185 -24.95 5.92 -34.40
N GLN A 186 -24.45 4.69 -34.17
CA GLN A 186 -24.69 3.56 -35.07
C GLN A 186 -26.15 3.08 -35.06
N VAL A 187 -26.82 3.12 -33.91
CA VAL A 187 -28.25 2.78 -33.78
C VAL A 187 -29.13 3.79 -34.50
N VAL A 188 -28.82 5.09 -34.39
CA VAL A 188 -29.53 6.15 -35.12
C VAL A 188 -29.37 5.95 -36.64
N GLU A 189 -28.16 5.65 -37.10
CA GLU A 189 -27.91 5.36 -38.52
C GLU A 189 -28.67 4.12 -38.99
N LEU A 190 -28.75 3.07 -38.17
CA LEU A 190 -29.48 1.85 -38.47
C LEU A 190 -30.98 2.14 -38.66
N HIS A 191 -31.58 2.89 -37.75
CA HIS A 191 -32.99 3.31 -37.85
C HIS A 191 -33.25 4.16 -39.09
N GLN A 192 -32.33 5.07 -39.44
CA GLN A 192 -32.46 5.90 -40.64
C GLN A 192 -32.42 5.06 -41.93
N ARG A 193 -31.51 4.09 -42.02
CA ARG A 193 -31.45 3.16 -43.17
C ARG A 193 -32.67 2.25 -43.28
N LEU A 194 -33.18 1.75 -42.15
CA LEU A 194 -34.43 0.99 -42.07
C LEU A 194 -35.63 1.80 -42.57
N SER A 195 -35.77 3.05 -42.09
CA SER A 195 -36.88 3.93 -42.47
C SER A 195 -36.86 4.36 -43.94
N SER A 196 -35.66 4.46 -44.55
CA SER A 196 -35.48 4.83 -45.96
C SER A 196 -35.50 3.62 -46.91
N GLY A 197 -35.65 2.40 -46.40
CA GLY A 197 -35.62 1.16 -47.19
C GLY A 197 -34.25 0.82 -47.79
N ASN A 198 -33.18 1.49 -47.34
CA ASN A 198 -31.83 1.23 -47.84
C ASN A 198 -31.17 0.09 -47.06
N LEU A 199 -31.25 -1.13 -47.61
CA LEU A 199 -30.70 -2.34 -47.00
C LEU A 199 -29.20 -2.53 -47.27
N GLU A 200 -28.59 -1.69 -48.09
CA GLU A 200 -27.18 -1.83 -48.47
C GLU A 200 -26.26 -1.62 -47.25
N GLY A 201 -25.42 -2.61 -46.96
CA GLY A 201 -24.44 -2.56 -45.87
C GLY A 201 -25.02 -2.71 -44.46
N MET A 202 -26.32 -3.02 -44.28
CA MET A 202 -26.92 -3.24 -42.95
C MET A 202 -26.21 -4.34 -42.13
N GLU A 203 -25.73 -5.39 -42.79
CA GLU A 203 -24.98 -6.46 -42.12
C GLU A 203 -23.71 -5.91 -41.44
N LYS A 204 -22.95 -5.05 -42.12
CA LYS A 204 -21.75 -4.42 -41.56
C LYS A 204 -22.09 -3.51 -40.37
N LEU A 205 -23.20 -2.78 -40.45
CA LEU A 205 -23.68 -1.92 -39.38
C LEU A 205 -24.11 -2.72 -38.14
N ASN A 206 -24.87 -3.81 -38.34
CA ASN A 206 -25.22 -4.73 -37.25
C ASN A 206 -23.98 -5.36 -36.61
N LEU A 207 -22.99 -5.77 -37.42
CA LEU A 207 -21.72 -6.29 -36.90
C LEU A 207 -20.95 -5.24 -36.10
N ALA A 208 -20.98 -3.97 -36.50
CA ALA A 208 -20.36 -2.87 -35.76
C ALA A 208 -21.04 -2.65 -34.40
N ILE A 209 -22.39 -2.63 -34.36
CA ILE A 209 -23.18 -2.53 -33.13
C ILE A 209 -22.85 -3.70 -32.19
N ALA A 210 -22.88 -4.94 -32.70
CA ALA A 210 -22.55 -6.13 -31.91
C ALA A 210 -21.10 -6.07 -31.37
N SER A 211 -20.16 -5.54 -32.15
CA SER A 211 -18.76 -5.37 -31.71
C SER A 211 -18.64 -4.33 -30.60
N LEU A 212 -19.38 -3.22 -30.67
CA LEU A 212 -19.42 -2.20 -29.62
C LEU A 212 -20.04 -2.74 -28.33
N GLU A 213 -21.11 -3.54 -28.41
CA GLU A 213 -21.68 -4.22 -27.24
C GLU A 213 -20.70 -5.19 -26.58
N ILE A 214 -19.91 -5.92 -27.38
CA ILE A 214 -18.84 -6.80 -26.86
C ILE A 214 -17.77 -5.97 -26.14
N GLU A 215 -17.35 -4.84 -26.73
CA GLU A 215 -16.38 -3.94 -26.11
C GLU A 215 -16.92 -3.34 -24.80
N GLN A 216 -18.17 -2.86 -24.77
CA GLN A 216 -18.81 -2.34 -23.57
C GLN A 216 -18.87 -3.39 -22.46
N ASN A 217 -19.24 -4.63 -22.81
CA ASN A 217 -19.26 -5.76 -21.88
C ASN A 217 -17.87 -6.13 -21.39
N ALA A 218 -16.85 -6.03 -22.23
CA ALA A 218 -15.46 -6.26 -21.83
C ALA A 218 -15.00 -5.17 -20.84
N LEU A 219 -15.20 -3.90 -21.18
CA LEU A 219 -14.86 -2.74 -20.35
C LEU A 219 -15.57 -2.78 -18.98
N SER A 220 -16.85 -3.13 -18.93
CA SER A 220 -17.62 -3.18 -17.68
C SER A 220 -17.08 -4.22 -16.69
N ARG A 221 -16.46 -5.29 -17.18
CA ARG A 221 -15.87 -6.37 -16.37
C ARG A 221 -14.44 -6.09 -15.89
N ILE A 222 -13.79 -5.06 -16.41
CA ILE A 222 -12.43 -4.67 -16.00
C ILE A 222 -12.47 -4.22 -14.52
N PRO A 223 -11.72 -4.88 -13.62
CA PRO A 223 -11.62 -4.45 -12.22
C PRO A 223 -10.86 -3.12 -12.11
N THR A 224 -11.34 -2.24 -11.25
CA THR A 224 -10.71 -0.92 -11.00
C THR A 224 -9.82 -0.91 -9.77
N TRP A 225 -9.74 -2.02 -9.02
CA TRP A 225 -8.84 -2.14 -7.88
C TRP A 225 -7.46 -2.64 -8.34
N PRO A 226 -6.38 -1.88 -8.06
CA PRO A 226 -5.06 -2.14 -8.62
C PRO A 226 -4.24 -3.19 -7.85
N TRP A 227 -4.88 -4.24 -7.34
CA TRP A 227 -4.22 -5.33 -6.63
C TRP A 227 -4.63 -6.70 -7.15
N GLN A 228 -3.72 -7.66 -7.02
CA GLN A 228 -4.03 -9.06 -7.25
C GLN A 228 -4.66 -9.67 -5.99
N PRO A 229 -5.58 -10.64 -6.12
CA PRO A 229 -6.14 -11.36 -4.98
C PRO A 229 -5.07 -11.95 -4.05
N GLU A 230 -3.97 -12.44 -4.61
CA GLU A 230 -2.84 -12.98 -3.88
C GLU A 230 -2.17 -11.94 -2.97
N THR A 231 -2.09 -10.68 -3.41
CA THR A 231 -1.50 -9.58 -2.65
C THR A 231 -2.33 -9.28 -1.40
N VAL A 232 -3.65 -9.20 -1.54
CA VAL A 232 -4.56 -8.98 -0.41
C VAL A 232 -4.48 -10.15 0.56
N ARG A 233 -4.47 -11.39 0.04
CA ARG A 233 -4.32 -12.58 0.87
C ARG A 233 -3.03 -12.55 1.69
N LEU A 234 -1.89 -12.22 1.07
CA LEU A 234 -0.60 -12.13 1.76
C LEU A 234 -0.62 -11.06 2.86
N LEU A 235 -1.17 -9.89 2.56
CA LEU A 235 -1.28 -8.80 3.54
C LEU A 235 -2.19 -9.20 4.71
N VAL A 236 -3.38 -9.74 4.42
CA VAL A 236 -4.32 -10.20 5.45
C VAL A 236 -3.68 -11.28 6.30
N THR A 237 -2.99 -12.26 5.71
CA THR A 237 -2.27 -13.28 6.50
C THR A 237 -1.21 -12.64 7.38
N ALA A 238 -0.39 -11.72 6.87
CA ALA A 238 0.66 -11.08 7.67
C ALA A 238 0.12 -10.22 8.82
N LEU A 239 -1.08 -9.65 8.68
CA LEU A 239 -1.73 -8.83 9.70
C LEU A 239 -2.54 -9.67 10.70
N VAL A 240 -3.29 -10.65 10.21
CA VAL A 240 -4.27 -11.42 11.00
C VAL A 240 -3.64 -12.64 11.65
N LEU A 241 -2.69 -13.31 11.00
CA LEU A 241 -2.06 -14.51 11.55
C LEU A 241 -1.44 -14.26 12.94
N PRO A 242 -0.69 -13.17 13.19
CA PRO A 242 -0.17 -12.89 14.53
C PRO A 242 -1.27 -12.72 15.57
N LEU A 243 -2.38 -12.04 15.21
CA LEU A 243 -3.52 -11.82 16.11
C LEU A 243 -4.24 -13.14 16.45
N VAL A 244 -4.40 -14.03 15.46
CA VAL A 244 -5.01 -15.35 15.66
C VAL A 244 -4.13 -16.23 16.53
N LEU A 245 -2.82 -16.27 16.25
CA LEU A 245 -1.86 -17.02 17.07
C LEU A 245 -1.86 -16.53 18.52
N TRP A 246 -1.92 -15.21 18.70
CA TRP A 246 -2.01 -14.62 20.04
C TRP A 246 -3.31 -14.97 20.75
N GLY A 247 -4.47 -14.86 20.08
CA GLY A 247 -5.75 -15.26 20.65
C GLY A 247 -5.77 -16.74 21.06
N ALA A 248 -5.19 -17.62 20.24
CA ALA A 248 -5.06 -19.04 20.57
C ALA A 248 -4.14 -19.24 21.79
N GLN A 249 -3.02 -18.53 21.86
CA GLN A 249 -2.09 -18.60 22.98
C GLN A 249 -2.74 -18.12 24.29
N PHE A 250 -3.49 -17.03 24.23
CA PHE A 250 -4.23 -16.50 25.38
C PHE A 250 -5.25 -17.52 25.91
N VAL A 251 -6.01 -18.15 25.01
CA VAL A 251 -6.97 -19.20 25.38
C VAL A 251 -6.27 -20.41 25.99
N LEU A 252 -5.14 -20.85 25.42
CA LEU A 252 -4.36 -21.97 25.97
C LEU A 252 -3.86 -21.66 27.38
N GLN A 253 -3.29 -20.48 27.61
CA GLN A 253 -2.83 -20.05 28.94
C GLN A 253 -3.97 -19.97 29.95
N PHE A 254 -5.17 -19.52 29.52
CA PHE A 254 -6.36 -19.51 30.36
C PHE A 254 -6.78 -20.91 30.81
N PHE A 255 -6.65 -21.92 29.95
CA PHE A 255 -7.03 -23.31 30.28
C PHE A 255 -5.93 -24.10 31.02
N THR A 256 -4.65 -23.79 30.82
CA THR A 256 -3.54 -24.51 31.45
C THR A 256 -2.99 -23.85 32.72
N GLY A 257 -3.41 -22.62 33.03
CA GLY A 257 -2.90 -21.82 34.15
C GLY A 257 -3.96 -21.31 35.14
N GLY A 258 -5.13 -21.94 35.19
CA GLY A 258 -6.15 -21.74 36.24
C GLY A 258 -6.06 -22.77 37.36
#